data_AF-A0A7X9X6S9-F1
#
_entry.id   AF-A0A7X9X6S9-F1
#
_cell.length_a   1.000
_cell.length_b   1.000
_cell.length_c   1.000
_cell.angle_alpha   90.00
_cell.angle_beta   90.00
_cell.angle_gamma   90.00
#
_symmetry.space_group_name_H-M   'P 1'
#
loop_
_entity.id
_entity.type
_entity.pdbx_description
1 polymer ?
#
loop_
_entity_poly.entity_id
_entity_poly.type
_entity_poly.pdbx_seq_one_letter_code
_entity_poly.pdbx_strand_id
1 'polypeptide(L)'
;MGGVTNTAATSEGTANAATLQGLKGQLANENLANIAAQDSRLATAVNGSGTSNPNFSIGSGTVAEANALGQAWVGDGATLVSNQAACPGCLVSADGTMIYRPPQPKSSPFATTGVQANFVRQTPSGTIISNGHLNVTP
;
A
#
# COMPACT_ATOMS: atom_id res chain seq x y z
N MET A 1 8.46 -10.51 64.27
CA MET A 1 7.72 -11.07 63.12
C MET A 1 7.80 -10.05 62.00
N GLY A 2 8.58 -10.36 60.96
CA GLY A 2 8.83 -9.44 59.84
C GLY A 2 7.64 -9.36 58.91
N GLY A 3 7.25 -8.14 58.55
CA GLY A 3 6.18 -7.87 57.60
C GLY A 3 6.61 -8.22 56.18
N VAL A 4 5.69 -8.80 55.41
CA VAL A 4 5.85 -8.99 53.97
C VAL A 4 4.82 -8.08 53.30
N THR A 5 5.26 -6.91 52.86
CA THR A 5 4.48 -6.06 51.97
C THR A 5 4.54 -6.66 50.58
N ASN A 6 3.42 -7.20 50.11
CA ASN A 6 3.28 -7.71 48.76
C ASN A 6 3.20 -6.51 47.81
N THR A 7 4.34 -6.10 47.24
CA THR A 7 4.38 -5.05 46.21
C THR A 7 3.79 -5.63 44.92
N ALA A 8 2.50 -5.42 44.71
CA ALA A 8 1.90 -5.60 43.40
C ALA A 8 2.58 -4.61 42.44
N ALA A 9 3.46 -5.12 41.58
CA ALA A 9 4.05 -4.35 40.50
C ALA A 9 2.95 -4.04 39.48
N THR A 10 2.37 -2.86 39.59
CA THR A 10 1.57 -2.27 38.51
C THR A 10 2.51 -1.97 37.35
N SER A 11 2.28 -2.53 36.16
CA SER A 11 3.00 -2.08 34.96
C SER A 11 2.71 -0.59 34.80
N GLU A 12 3.71 0.26 34.96
CA GLU A 12 3.57 1.73 35.03
C GLU A 12 3.25 2.38 33.66
N GLY A 13 2.45 1.71 32.82
CA GLY A 13 1.53 2.32 31.86
C GLY A 13 2.07 3.43 30.94
N THR A 14 3.38 3.54 30.74
CA THR A 14 3.96 4.64 29.97
C THR A 14 4.30 4.10 28.59
N ALA A 15 3.25 3.79 27.83
CA ALA A 15 3.37 3.79 26.37
C ALA A 15 3.63 5.25 25.97
N ASN A 16 4.89 5.66 25.95
CA ASN A 16 5.22 7.03 25.55
C ASN A 16 4.85 7.21 24.06
N ALA A 17 4.35 8.39 23.69
CA ALA A 17 3.89 8.65 22.32
C ALA A 17 5.00 8.44 21.27
N ALA A 18 6.27 8.63 21.64
CA ALA A 18 7.42 8.37 20.78
C ALA A 18 7.58 6.86 20.46
N THR A 19 7.32 5.98 21.42
CA THR A 19 7.30 4.52 21.25
C THR A 19 6.16 4.14 20.34
N LEU A 20 4.95 4.71 20.53
CA LEU A 20 3.82 4.45 19.63
C LEU A 20 4.12 4.86 18.18
N GLN A 21 4.73 6.01 17.94
CA GLN A 21 5.13 6.42 16.59
C GLN A 21 6.23 5.51 16.01
N GLY A 22 7.17 5.07 16.85
CA GLY A 22 8.18 4.09 16.47
C GLY A 22 7.58 2.76 16.02
N LEU A 23 6.65 2.18 16.81
CA LEU A 23 5.97 0.94 16.46
C LEU A 23 5.13 1.09 15.17
N LYS A 24 4.44 2.22 14.99
CA LYS A 24 3.69 2.48 13.75
C LYS A 24 4.61 2.53 12.52
N GLY A 25 5.77 3.17 12.66
CA GLY A 25 6.77 3.20 11.59
C GLY A 25 7.35 1.82 11.28
N GLN A 26 7.67 1.03 12.31
CA GLN A 26 8.12 -0.36 12.15
C GLN A 26 7.07 -1.21 11.43
N LEU A 27 5.83 -1.18 11.88
CA LEU A 27 4.73 -1.91 11.26
C LEU A 27 4.52 -1.51 9.80
N ALA A 28 4.58 -0.22 9.47
CA ALA A 28 4.49 0.25 8.09
C ALA A 28 5.62 -0.30 7.21
N ASN A 29 6.85 -0.33 7.72
CA ASN A 29 8.00 -0.88 7.01
C ASN A 29 7.90 -2.39 6.81
N GLU A 30 7.46 -3.12 7.84
CA GLU A 30 7.23 -4.57 7.76
C GLU A 30 6.12 -4.90 6.76
N ASN A 31 5.02 -4.14 6.76
CA ASN A 31 3.94 -4.32 5.79
C ASN A 31 4.42 -4.10 4.36
N LEU A 32 5.22 -3.05 4.10
CA LEU A 32 5.83 -2.81 2.79
C LEU A 32 6.74 -3.96 2.36
N ALA A 33 7.57 -4.47 3.28
CA ALA A 33 8.45 -5.60 3.01
C ALA A 33 7.64 -6.87 2.68
N ASN A 34 6.57 -7.14 3.43
CA ASN A 34 5.69 -8.28 3.22
C ASN A 34 4.94 -8.19 1.88
N ILE A 35 4.49 -7.01 1.48
CA ILE A 35 3.87 -6.78 0.15
C ILE A 35 4.90 -7.03 -0.95
N ALA A 36 6.11 -6.47 -0.82
CA ALA A 36 7.18 -6.63 -1.80
C ALA A 36 7.61 -8.10 -1.96
N ALA A 37 7.57 -8.89 -0.89
CA ALA A 37 7.96 -10.30 -0.92
C ALA A 37 6.97 -11.21 -1.68
N GLN A 38 5.72 -10.78 -1.91
CA GLN A 38 4.68 -11.61 -2.53
C GLN A 38 4.84 -11.74 -4.05
N ASP A 39 5.26 -10.68 -4.74
CA ASP A 39 5.41 -10.66 -6.20
C ASP A 39 6.44 -9.59 -6.61
N SER A 40 7.27 -9.86 -7.61
CA SER A 40 8.32 -8.93 -8.06
C SER A 40 7.76 -7.62 -8.62
N ARG A 41 6.53 -7.62 -9.13
CA ARG A 41 5.81 -6.44 -9.60
C ARG A 41 5.38 -5.57 -8.42
N LEU A 42 4.96 -6.18 -7.31
CA LEU A 42 4.69 -5.47 -6.05
C LEU A 42 5.98 -4.94 -5.43
N ALA A 43 7.09 -5.69 -5.48
CA ALA A 43 8.40 -5.20 -5.06
C ALA A 43 8.79 -3.93 -5.84
N THR A 44 8.57 -3.92 -7.16
CA THR A 44 8.84 -2.76 -8.00
C THR A 44 7.92 -1.59 -7.63
N ALA A 45 6.62 -1.84 -7.39
CA ALA A 45 5.68 -0.81 -6.94
C ALA A 45 6.07 -0.18 -5.58
N VAL A 46 6.54 -0.99 -4.63
CA VAL A 46 7.04 -0.55 -3.32
C VAL A 46 8.30 0.30 -3.47
N ASN A 47 9.28 -0.18 -4.25
CA ASN A 47 10.59 0.46 -4.43
C ASN A 47 10.49 1.78 -5.21
N GLY A 48 9.50 1.91 -6.09
CA GLY A 48 9.33 3.10 -6.92
C GLY A 48 10.26 3.13 -8.13
N SER A 49 10.26 4.25 -8.85
CA SER A 49 11.09 4.44 -10.05
C SER A 49 12.57 4.71 -9.76
N GLY A 50 12.92 5.04 -8.50
CA GLY A 50 14.24 5.56 -8.15
C GLY A 50 14.54 6.96 -8.72
N THR A 51 13.54 7.64 -9.29
CA THR A 51 13.66 8.98 -9.88
C THR A 51 12.60 9.92 -9.31
N SER A 52 12.64 11.21 -9.68
CA SER A 52 11.59 12.17 -9.35
C SER A 52 10.28 11.94 -10.10
N ASN A 53 10.26 11.08 -11.13
CA ASN A 53 9.03 10.71 -11.83
C ASN A 53 8.30 9.63 -11.03
N PRO A 54 7.08 9.89 -10.52
CA PRO A 54 6.34 8.89 -9.77
C PRO A 54 5.81 7.77 -10.66
N ASN A 55 5.74 7.94 -11.99
CA ASN A 55 5.16 6.97 -12.92
C ASN A 55 6.23 6.04 -13.51
N PHE A 56 6.03 4.74 -13.39
CA PHE A 56 6.94 3.72 -13.91
C PHE A 56 6.19 2.42 -14.22
N SER A 57 6.76 1.59 -15.08
CA SER A 57 6.23 0.25 -15.35
C SER A 57 6.55 -0.69 -14.21
N ILE A 58 5.60 -1.55 -13.85
CA ILE A 58 5.84 -2.70 -12.97
C ILE A 58 5.73 -4.03 -13.74
N GLY A 59 5.64 -3.98 -15.07
CA GLY A 59 5.55 -5.16 -15.94
C GLY A 59 4.16 -5.36 -16.55
N SER A 60 3.79 -6.62 -16.76
CA SER A 60 2.52 -7.01 -17.36
C SER A 60 1.85 -8.17 -16.62
N GLY A 61 0.56 -8.37 -16.90
CA GLY A 61 -0.24 -9.47 -16.37
C GLY A 61 -1.63 -9.52 -16.97
N THR A 62 -2.41 -10.53 -16.59
CA THR A 62 -3.83 -10.67 -16.89
C THR A 62 -4.69 -9.79 -15.99
N VAL A 63 -5.97 -9.62 -16.33
CA VAL A 63 -6.96 -8.97 -15.44
C VAL A 63 -7.02 -9.63 -14.07
N ALA A 64 -7.02 -10.97 -14.02
CA ALA A 64 -7.07 -11.72 -12.78
C ALA A 64 -5.85 -11.47 -11.89
N GLU A 65 -4.64 -11.49 -12.47
CA GLU A 65 -3.42 -11.15 -11.75
C GLU A 65 -3.43 -9.70 -11.28
N ALA A 66 -3.83 -8.76 -12.14
CA ALA A 66 -3.91 -7.35 -11.78
C ALA A 66 -4.83 -7.13 -10.56
N ASN A 67 -5.98 -7.81 -10.53
CA ASN A 67 -6.93 -7.74 -9.42
C ASN A 67 -6.36 -8.39 -8.16
N ALA A 68 -5.73 -9.57 -8.27
CA ALA A 68 -5.13 -10.27 -7.13
C ALA A 68 -3.98 -9.44 -6.50
N LEU A 69 -3.08 -8.91 -7.33
CA LEU A 69 -2.03 -8.01 -6.88
C LEU A 69 -2.61 -6.73 -6.29
N GLY A 70 -3.70 -6.20 -6.89
CA GLY A 70 -4.39 -5.03 -6.40
C GLY A 70 -4.94 -5.19 -4.99
N GLN A 71 -5.49 -6.36 -4.66
CA GLN A 71 -5.94 -6.69 -3.30
C GLN A 71 -4.76 -6.80 -2.33
N ALA A 72 -3.70 -7.52 -2.72
CA ALA A 72 -2.48 -7.63 -1.91
C ALA A 72 -1.84 -6.27 -1.64
N TRP A 73 -1.91 -5.35 -2.61
CA TRP A 73 -1.39 -3.99 -2.51
C TRP A 73 -2.12 -3.13 -1.48
N VAL A 74 -3.45 -3.13 -1.48
CA VAL A 74 -4.23 -2.32 -0.53
C VAL A 74 -4.41 -2.99 0.83
N GLY A 75 -4.22 -4.31 0.89
CA GLY A 75 -4.29 -5.11 2.10
C GLY A 75 -5.70 -5.24 2.68
N ASP A 76 -5.79 -5.95 3.79
CA ASP A 76 -7.03 -6.15 4.52
C ASP A 76 -7.61 -4.83 5.04
N GLY A 77 -8.94 -4.73 5.05
CA GLY A 77 -9.65 -3.52 5.48
C GLY A 77 -9.63 -2.40 4.44
N ALA A 78 -9.14 -2.66 3.23
CA ALA A 78 -9.29 -1.74 2.12
C ALA A 78 -10.76 -1.45 1.81
N THR A 79 -11.02 -0.23 1.38
CA THR A 79 -12.37 0.25 1.04
C THR A 79 -12.39 0.87 -0.33
N LEU A 80 -13.59 1.00 -0.91
CA LEU A 80 -13.76 1.77 -2.13
C LEU A 80 -13.41 3.23 -1.87
N VAL A 81 -12.71 3.87 -2.82
CA VAL A 81 -12.51 5.32 -2.77
C VAL A 81 -13.86 6.04 -2.78
N SER A 82 -13.98 7.16 -2.08
CA SER A 82 -15.25 7.89 -1.92
C SER A 82 -15.85 8.33 -3.26
N ASN A 83 -15.02 8.76 -4.21
CA ASN A 83 -15.46 9.18 -5.53
C ASN A 83 -15.38 8.03 -6.55
N GLN A 84 -16.33 7.10 -6.46
CA GLN A 84 -16.44 5.97 -7.41
C GLN A 84 -16.78 6.43 -8.84
N ALA A 85 -17.39 7.60 -9.02
CA ALA A 85 -17.66 8.13 -10.36
C ALA A 85 -16.35 8.46 -11.11
N ALA A 86 -15.35 8.98 -10.39
CA ALA A 86 -14.04 9.28 -10.97
C ALA A 86 -13.12 8.05 -11.06
N CYS A 87 -13.32 7.05 -10.22
CA CYS A 87 -12.45 5.87 -10.15
C CYS A 87 -13.27 4.61 -9.80
N PRO A 88 -14.05 4.06 -10.74
CA PRO A 88 -14.90 2.90 -10.50
C PRO A 88 -14.05 1.69 -10.08
N GLY A 89 -14.41 1.08 -8.95
CA GLY A 89 -13.72 -0.10 -8.41
C GLY A 89 -12.34 0.18 -7.81
N CYS A 90 -11.92 1.45 -7.72
CA CYS A 90 -10.67 1.79 -7.06
C CYS A 90 -10.77 1.56 -5.56
N LEU A 91 -9.72 0.94 -5.02
CA LEU A 91 -9.59 0.61 -3.61
C LEU A 91 -8.52 1.48 -2.96
N VAL A 92 -8.71 1.79 -1.69
CA VAL A 92 -7.74 2.48 -0.84
C VAL A 92 -7.50 1.64 0.42
N SER A 93 -6.23 1.52 0.82
CA SER A 93 -5.83 0.84 2.05
C SER A 93 -6.44 1.48 3.29
N ALA A 94 -6.54 0.72 4.37
CA ALA A 94 -7.13 1.19 5.63
C ALA A 94 -6.45 2.44 6.22
N ASP A 95 -5.15 2.60 5.96
CA ASP A 95 -4.36 3.77 6.39
C ASP A 95 -4.35 4.93 5.38
N GLY A 96 -5.00 4.77 4.23
CA GLY A 96 -5.12 5.78 3.19
C GLY A 96 -3.87 5.99 2.33
N THR A 97 -2.80 5.20 2.51
CA THR A 97 -1.50 5.45 1.85
C THR A 97 -1.31 4.70 0.53
N MET A 98 -2.12 3.66 0.28
CA MET A 98 -2.05 2.87 -0.94
C MET A 98 -3.38 2.88 -1.67
N ILE A 99 -3.34 3.11 -2.98
CA ILE A 99 -4.52 3.05 -3.85
C ILE A 99 -4.25 2.04 -4.96
N TYR A 100 -5.21 1.14 -5.17
CA TYR A 100 -5.28 0.30 -6.36
C TYR A 100 -6.33 0.86 -7.30
N ARG A 101 -5.96 1.07 -8.57
CA ARG A 101 -6.90 1.41 -9.65
C ARG A 101 -6.98 0.21 -10.59
N PRO A 102 -8.16 -0.40 -10.77
CA PRO A 102 -8.33 -1.61 -11.56
C PRO A 102 -8.02 -1.39 -13.05
N PRO A 103 -7.89 -2.45 -13.85
CA PRO A 103 -7.63 -2.34 -15.28
C PRO A 103 -8.64 -1.42 -15.97
N GLN A 104 -8.15 -0.38 -16.64
CA GLN A 104 -8.96 0.55 -17.42
C GLN A 104 -8.31 0.80 -18.79
N PRO A 105 -9.12 1.05 -19.84
CA PRO A 105 -8.60 1.49 -21.13
C PRO A 105 -7.72 2.73 -21.00
N LYS A 106 -6.57 2.74 -21.66
CA LYS A 106 -5.63 3.85 -21.58
C LYS A 106 -4.93 4.09 -22.91
N SER A 107 -5.07 5.32 -23.39
CA SER A 107 -4.34 5.80 -24.56
C SER A 107 -3.05 6.49 -24.11
N SER A 108 -1.95 5.74 -24.09
CA SER A 108 -0.61 6.23 -23.72
C SER A 108 0.46 5.40 -24.42
N PRO A 109 1.61 5.99 -24.82
CA PRO A 109 2.72 5.22 -25.40
C PRO A 109 3.29 4.16 -24.43
N PHE A 110 2.99 4.26 -23.13
CA PHE A 110 3.43 3.28 -22.12
C PHE A 110 2.41 2.15 -21.89
N ALA A 111 1.19 2.29 -22.44
CA ALA A 111 0.11 1.30 -22.36
C ALA A 111 0.19 0.34 -23.55
N THR A 112 1.16 -0.58 -23.53
CA THR A 112 1.46 -1.44 -24.69
C THR A 112 0.33 -2.39 -25.07
N THR A 113 -0.58 -2.69 -24.13
CA THR A 113 -1.79 -3.50 -24.36
C THR A 113 -3.05 -2.64 -24.57
N GLY A 114 -2.95 -1.31 -24.40
CA GLY A 114 -4.09 -0.39 -24.36
C GLY A 114 -4.91 -0.43 -23.06
N VAL A 115 -4.52 -1.24 -22.07
CA VAL A 115 -5.19 -1.35 -20.77
C VAL A 115 -4.14 -1.33 -19.65
N GLN A 116 -4.38 -0.58 -18.59
CA GLN A 116 -3.49 -0.56 -17.43
C GLN A 116 -4.24 -0.61 -16.11
N ALA A 117 -3.62 -1.24 -15.13
CA ALA A 117 -3.93 -1.08 -13.71
C ALA A 117 -2.83 -0.24 -13.03
N ASN A 118 -3.16 0.43 -11.93
CA ASN A 118 -2.25 1.33 -11.23
C ASN A 118 -2.12 1.00 -9.74
N PHE A 119 -0.88 1.02 -9.26
CA PHE A 119 -0.48 0.75 -7.88
C PHE A 119 0.17 2.01 -7.31
N VAL A 120 -0.62 2.77 -6.56
CA VAL A 120 -0.28 4.13 -6.15
C VAL A 120 0.10 4.15 -4.68
N ARG A 121 1.21 4.80 -4.34
CA ARG A 121 1.52 5.24 -2.97
C ARG A 121 1.34 6.75 -2.86
N GLN A 122 0.81 7.19 -1.74
CA GLN A 122 0.64 8.59 -1.42
C GLN A 122 0.96 8.90 0.04
N THR A 123 1.24 10.17 0.32
CA THR A 123 1.28 10.67 1.70
C THR A 123 -0.12 10.64 2.31
N PRO A 124 -0.26 10.72 3.64
CA PRO A 124 -1.56 10.90 4.29
C PRO A 124 -2.34 12.15 3.81
N SER A 125 -1.65 13.14 3.25
CA SER A 125 -2.25 14.33 2.65
C SER A 125 -2.71 14.14 1.19
N GLY A 126 -2.54 12.94 0.63
CA GLY A 126 -2.92 12.60 -0.75
C GLY A 126 -1.88 12.94 -1.82
N THR A 127 -0.68 13.37 -1.44
CA THR A 127 0.39 13.65 -2.41
C THR A 127 0.94 12.34 -2.95
N ILE A 128 0.87 12.15 -4.27
CA ILE A 128 1.37 10.94 -4.93
C ILE A 128 2.89 10.85 -4.80
N ILE A 129 3.36 9.74 -4.25
CA ILE A 129 4.79 9.41 -4.08
C ILE A 129 5.23 8.48 -5.21
N SER A 130 4.42 7.48 -5.54
CA SER A 130 4.73 6.51 -6.59
C SER A 130 3.44 6.02 -7.26
N ASN A 131 3.56 5.60 -8.51
CA ASN A 131 2.47 5.10 -9.33
C ASN A 131 3.03 4.06 -10.32
N GLY A 132 3.00 2.80 -9.90
CA GLY A 132 3.38 1.66 -10.73
C GLY A 132 2.28 1.29 -11.71
N HIS A 133 2.60 1.16 -12.99
CA HIS A 133 1.66 0.87 -14.07
C HIS A 133 1.87 -0.57 -14.54
N LEU A 134 0.83 -1.40 -14.41
CA LEU A 134 0.84 -2.75 -14.95
C LEU A 134 0.13 -2.73 -16.31
N ASN A 135 0.81 -3.20 -17.36
CA ASN A 135 0.15 -3.42 -18.65
C ASN A 135 -0.70 -4.68 -18.57
N VAL A 136 -1.99 -4.56 -18.84
CA VAL A 136 -2.95 -5.64 -18.63
C VAL A 136 -3.39 -6.21 -19.97
N THR A 137 -3.28 -7.52 -20.14
CA THR A 137 -3.91 -8.23 -21.25
C THR A 137 -5.35 -8.57 -20.85
N PRO A 138 -6.37 -8.13 -21.60
CA PRO A 138 -7.78 -8.45 -21.35
C PRO A 138 -8.08 -9.95 -21.37
#